data_AF-A0A1V5P9R3-F1
#
_entry.id   AF-A0A1V5P9R3-F1
#
_cell.length_a   1.000
_cell.length_b   1.000
_cell.length_c   1.000
_cell.angle_alpha   90.00
_cell.angle_beta   90.00
_cell.angle_gamma   90.00
#
_symmetry.space_group_name_H-M   'P 1'
#
loop_
_entity.id
_entity.type
_entity.pdbx_description
1 polymer ?
#
loop_
_entity_poly.entity_id
_entity_poly.type
_entity_poly.pdbx_seq_one_letter_code
_entity_poly.pdbx_strand_id
1 'polypeptide(L)'
;MSPEQGRGESGDARSDIYSLGVLLYQLCTGQVPFDADTPYAVILKHISAPLPSVRSLRPELPEAVERVILKALAKDPEDRFPTALSLAQALRQALDGTALGTTALSTTESKAVADEEELTATPHRRSRWVLLPMAALLIVAAGLLARFQPWHQATTPPPPASPEVLVFSGPAQTADTWLDPDVPDSVWGQADLVHLQGPLTPDRVLLRFDLSELPPDAKVLTATLTLQVTLWGEESFPGAAVLYRVLTPWDSATASYNSPWMQPGLAAGVDYDATPLAIQPLKPKGPLHFEVTQTVRDWQHGAWANEGFVIMMSEDSHNMAHWWVSLSEQTDAQAQPTLRIAIQAPP
;
A
#
# COMPACT_ATOMS: atom_id res chain seq x y z
N MET A 1 -2.02 5.45 -11.47
CA MET A 1 -0.86 4.59 -11.14
C MET A 1 -0.75 3.47 -12.16
N SER A 2 0.46 3.16 -12.62
CA SER A 2 0.75 2.02 -13.50
C SER A 2 0.91 0.69 -12.73
N PRO A 3 0.81 -0.49 -13.39
CA PRO A 3 1.00 -1.79 -12.75
C PRO A 3 2.33 -1.95 -12.03
N GLU A 4 3.43 -1.51 -12.65
CA GLU A 4 4.79 -1.55 -12.09
C GLU A 4 4.91 -0.69 -10.83
N GLN A 5 4.38 0.54 -10.86
CA GLN A 5 4.33 1.40 -9.67
C GLN A 5 3.46 0.77 -8.56
N GLY A 6 2.38 0.07 -8.92
CA GLY A 6 1.56 -0.68 -7.99
C GLY A 6 2.29 -1.85 -7.32
N ARG A 7 3.31 -2.41 -7.98
CA ARG A 7 4.21 -3.43 -7.41
C ARG A 7 5.38 -2.83 -6.63
N GLY A 8 5.53 -1.51 -6.61
CA GLY A 8 6.70 -0.83 -6.04
C GLY A 8 7.95 -0.87 -6.93
N GLU A 9 7.79 -1.22 -8.21
CA GLU A 9 8.87 -1.17 -9.19
C GLU A 9 9.06 0.27 -9.71
N SER A 10 10.29 0.62 -10.12
CA SER A 10 10.54 1.92 -10.73
C SER A 10 9.80 2.05 -12.06
N GLY A 11 9.02 3.13 -12.20
CA GLY A 11 8.40 3.49 -13.47
C GLY A 11 9.41 4.11 -14.44
N ASP A 12 9.09 4.04 -15.72
CA ASP A 12 9.77 4.80 -16.78
C ASP A 12 8.73 5.63 -17.58
N ALA A 13 9.14 6.20 -18.73
CA ALA A 13 8.23 6.96 -19.58
C ALA A 13 6.97 6.20 -20.02
N ARG A 14 6.97 4.86 -19.95
CA ARG A 14 5.83 3.99 -20.29
C ARG A 14 4.83 3.86 -19.14
N SER A 15 5.21 4.23 -17.91
CA SER A 15 4.28 4.40 -16.80
C SER A 15 3.36 5.60 -17.01
N ASP A 16 3.89 6.69 -17.59
CA ASP A 16 3.09 7.85 -18.00
C ASP A 16 2.14 7.49 -19.15
N ILE A 17 2.60 6.68 -20.11
CA ILE A 17 1.76 6.17 -21.21
C ILE A 17 0.60 5.35 -20.67
N TYR A 18 0.82 4.52 -19.65
CA TYR A 18 -0.25 3.79 -19.00
C TYR A 18 -1.26 4.72 -18.34
N SER A 19 -0.79 5.71 -17.58
CA SER A 19 -1.65 6.68 -16.91
C SER A 19 -2.45 7.53 -17.90
N LEU A 20 -1.84 7.90 -19.04
CA LEU A 20 -2.54 8.52 -20.15
C LEU A 20 -3.58 7.58 -20.78
N GLY A 21 -3.28 6.28 -20.89
CA GLY A 21 -4.25 5.26 -21.31
C GLY A 21 -5.48 5.18 -20.39
N VAL A 22 -5.28 5.27 -19.07
CA VAL A 22 -6.37 5.33 -18.08
C VAL A 22 -7.24 6.57 -18.32
N LEU A 23 -6.62 7.72 -18.54
CA LEU A 23 -7.33 8.96 -18.82
C LEU A 23 -8.09 8.91 -20.15
N LEU A 24 -7.49 8.35 -21.21
CA LEU A 24 -8.18 8.15 -22.49
C LEU A 24 -9.38 7.21 -22.36
N TYR A 25 -9.25 6.13 -21.58
CA TYR A 25 -10.36 5.24 -21.25
C TYR A 25 -11.50 6.02 -20.58
N GLN A 26 -11.17 6.85 -19.59
CA GLN A 26 -12.17 7.64 -18.86
C GLN A 26 -12.83 8.70 -19.73
N LEU A 27 -12.08 9.41 -20.57
CA LEU A 27 -12.65 10.36 -21.54
C LEU A 27 -13.58 9.66 -22.55
N CYS A 28 -13.30 8.39 -22.86
CA CYS A 28 -14.12 7.61 -23.78
C CYS A 28 -15.33 6.93 -23.14
N THR A 29 -15.34 6.69 -21.83
CA THR A 29 -16.42 5.91 -21.20
C THR A 29 -17.15 6.67 -20.09
N GLY A 30 -16.60 7.79 -19.64
CA GLY A 30 -17.03 8.50 -18.44
C GLY A 30 -16.61 7.81 -17.13
N GLN A 31 -15.93 6.66 -17.19
CA GLN A 31 -15.58 5.84 -16.03
C GLN A 31 -14.11 5.44 -16.09
N VAL A 32 -13.48 5.24 -14.93
CA VAL A 32 -12.14 4.65 -14.87
C VAL A 32 -12.19 3.14 -15.20
N PRO A 33 -11.12 2.54 -15.75
CA PRO A 33 -11.11 1.13 -16.08
C PRO A 33 -11.21 0.22 -14.85
N PHE A 34 -10.73 0.69 -13.69
CA PHE A 34 -10.79 -0.04 -12.44
C PHE A 34 -11.23 0.89 -11.32
N ASP A 35 -12.26 0.46 -10.60
CA ASP A 35 -12.77 1.11 -9.40
C ASP A 35 -13.00 0.04 -8.32
N ALA A 36 -12.81 0.39 -7.05
CA ALA A 36 -13.00 -0.52 -5.92
C ALA A 36 -13.15 0.25 -4.60
N ASP A 37 -13.73 -0.40 -3.59
CA ASP A 37 -14.03 0.20 -2.28
C ASP A 37 -12.79 0.66 -1.50
N THR A 38 -11.60 0.18 -1.88
CA THR A 38 -10.33 0.58 -1.25
C THR A 38 -9.26 0.87 -2.30
N PRO A 39 -8.39 1.86 -2.08
CA PRO A 39 -7.27 2.15 -2.99
C PRO A 39 -6.37 0.94 -3.23
N TYR A 40 -6.13 0.12 -2.20
CA TYR A 40 -5.34 -1.10 -2.34
C TYR A 40 -5.99 -2.11 -3.33
N ALA A 41 -7.31 -2.26 -3.30
CA ALA A 41 -8.01 -3.08 -4.27
C ALA A 41 -7.94 -2.51 -5.70
N VAL A 42 -7.94 -1.17 -5.85
CA VAL A 42 -7.72 -0.51 -7.15
C VAL A 42 -6.31 -0.81 -7.67
N ILE A 43 -5.28 -0.75 -6.81
CA ILE A 43 -3.90 -1.11 -7.17
C ILE A 43 -3.83 -2.57 -7.64
N LEU A 44 -4.40 -3.52 -6.90
CA LEU A 44 -4.43 -4.93 -7.30
C LEU A 44 -5.12 -5.15 -8.66
N LYS A 45 -6.18 -4.39 -8.95
CA LYS A 45 -6.85 -4.42 -10.26
C LYS A 45 -5.95 -3.90 -11.37
N HIS A 46 -5.22 -2.80 -11.13
CA HIS A 46 -4.21 -2.34 -12.08
C HIS A 46 -3.13 -3.39 -12.33
N ILE A 47 -2.68 -4.11 -11.31
CA ILE A 47 -1.63 -5.14 -11.43
C ILE A 47 -2.10 -6.37 -12.22
N SER A 48 -3.30 -6.87 -11.96
CA SER A 48 -3.69 -8.25 -12.33
C SER A 48 -5.04 -8.39 -13.02
N ALA A 49 -5.99 -7.46 -12.80
CA ALA A 49 -7.32 -7.61 -13.36
C ALA A 49 -7.31 -7.41 -14.89
N PRO A 50 -8.11 -8.19 -15.63
CA PRO A 50 -8.25 -8.00 -17.07
C PRO A 50 -8.83 -6.61 -17.35
N LEU A 51 -8.38 -5.98 -18.44
CA LEU A 51 -8.91 -4.68 -18.85
C LEU A 51 -10.34 -4.84 -19.36
N PRO A 52 -11.30 -4.03 -18.87
CA PRO A 52 -12.62 -3.97 -19.47
C PRO A 52 -12.53 -3.42 -20.90
N SER A 53 -13.38 -3.93 -21.79
CA SER A 53 -13.49 -3.39 -23.14
C SER A 53 -14.12 -2.00 -23.10
N VAL A 54 -13.50 -1.03 -23.78
CA VAL A 54 -14.03 0.33 -23.94
C VAL A 54 -15.37 0.28 -24.69
N ARG A 55 -15.47 -0.58 -25.71
CA ARG A 55 -16.66 -0.76 -26.54
C ARG A 55 -17.81 -1.49 -25.83
N SER A 56 -17.56 -2.11 -24.68
CA SER A 56 -18.64 -2.62 -23.82
C SER A 56 -19.47 -1.48 -23.22
N LEU A 57 -18.85 -0.31 -22.99
CA LEU A 57 -19.50 0.89 -22.47
C LEU A 57 -19.86 1.89 -23.57
N ARG A 58 -19.06 1.95 -24.64
CA ARG A 58 -19.26 2.85 -25.79
C ARG A 58 -19.19 2.07 -27.12
N PRO A 59 -20.24 1.31 -27.51
CA PRO A 59 -20.22 0.44 -28.70
C PRO A 59 -19.90 1.17 -30.02
N GLU A 60 -20.27 2.45 -30.11
CA GLU A 60 -20.04 3.34 -31.24
C GLU A 60 -18.60 3.84 -31.36
N LEU A 61 -17.75 3.62 -30.35
CA LEU A 61 -16.34 3.97 -30.42
C LEU A 61 -15.65 3.14 -31.52
N PRO A 62 -14.88 3.76 -32.43
CA PRO A 62 -14.16 3.03 -33.45
C PRO A 62 -13.20 2.01 -32.83
N GLU A 63 -13.20 0.78 -33.37
CA GLU A 63 -12.34 -0.31 -32.89
C GLU A 63 -10.85 0.05 -32.91
N ALA A 64 -10.42 0.85 -33.89
CA ALA A 64 -9.06 1.35 -33.95
C ALA A 64 -8.69 2.19 -32.72
N VAL A 65 -9.62 3.00 -32.19
CA VAL A 65 -9.40 3.82 -30.99
C VAL A 65 -9.35 2.95 -29.75
N GLU A 66 -10.24 1.96 -29.62
CA GLU A 66 -10.18 1.00 -28.52
C GLU A 66 -8.85 0.25 -28.48
N ARG A 67 -8.34 -0.23 -29.63
CA ARG A 67 -7.04 -0.91 -29.69
C ARG A 67 -5.89 -0.03 -29.20
N VAL A 68 -5.91 1.27 -29.50
CA VAL A 68 -4.90 2.21 -28.99
C VAL A 68 -5.00 2.34 -27.47
N ILE A 69 -6.22 2.48 -26.93
CA ILE A 69 -6.45 2.59 -25.47
C ILE A 69 -5.98 1.32 -24.76
N LEU A 70 -6.39 0.14 -25.24
CA LEU A 70 -6.01 -1.14 -24.63
C LEU A 70 -4.51 -1.42 -24.72
N LYS A 71 -3.85 -1.01 -25.82
CA LYS A 71 -2.39 -1.10 -25.94
C LYS A 71 -1.67 -0.19 -24.94
N ALA A 72 -2.14 1.04 -24.76
CA ALA A 72 -1.57 1.94 -23.75
C ALA A 72 -1.72 1.37 -22.32
N LEU A 73 -2.82 0.64 -22.07
CA LEU A 73 -3.15 0.02 -20.80
C LEU A 73 -2.55 -1.40 -20.60
N ALA A 74 -1.68 -1.87 -21.50
CA ALA A 74 -1.07 -3.19 -21.36
C ALA A 74 -0.34 -3.33 -20.02
N LYS A 75 -0.41 -4.52 -19.41
CA LYS A 75 0.14 -4.73 -18.06
C LYS A 75 1.67 -4.71 -18.08
N ASP A 76 2.27 -5.35 -19.08
CA ASP A 76 3.70 -5.29 -19.35
C ASP A 76 4.04 -3.95 -20.04
N PRO A 77 5.01 -3.17 -19.54
CA PRO A 77 5.51 -1.97 -20.22
C PRO A 77 6.01 -2.22 -21.65
N GLU A 78 6.57 -3.38 -21.96
CA GLU A 78 7.09 -3.71 -23.30
C GLU A 78 5.97 -3.85 -24.34
N ASP A 79 4.76 -4.21 -23.92
CA ASP A 79 3.58 -4.32 -24.78
C ASP A 79 2.94 -2.95 -25.09
N ARG A 80 3.38 -1.89 -24.42
CA ARG A 80 2.84 -0.53 -24.57
C ARG A 80 3.45 0.18 -25.77
N PHE A 81 3.08 1.45 -25.93
CA PHE A 81 3.77 2.34 -26.84
C PHE A 81 5.15 2.69 -26.26
N PRO A 82 6.22 2.70 -27.07
CA PRO A 82 7.56 3.03 -26.59
C PRO A 82 7.70 4.51 -26.22
N THR A 83 6.90 5.39 -26.81
CA THR A 83 6.91 6.84 -26.54
C THR A 83 5.52 7.44 -26.59
N ALA A 84 5.31 8.54 -25.86
CA ALA A 84 4.06 9.31 -25.93
C ALA A 84 3.76 9.81 -27.36
N LEU A 85 4.81 10.15 -28.14
CA LEU A 85 4.67 10.54 -29.53
C LEU A 85 4.07 9.40 -30.38
N SER A 86 4.54 8.16 -30.19
CA SER A 86 4.01 7.00 -30.91
C SER A 86 2.56 6.69 -30.55
N LEU A 87 2.16 6.86 -29.28
CA LEU A 87 0.75 6.78 -28.87
C LEU A 87 -0.08 7.85 -29.58
N ALA A 88 0.36 9.11 -29.57
CA ALA A 88 -0.37 10.22 -30.18
C ALA A 88 -0.51 10.07 -31.70
N GLN A 89 0.51 9.54 -32.38
CA GLN A 89 0.44 9.20 -33.80
C GLN A 89 -0.57 8.08 -34.06
N ALA A 90 -0.54 7.00 -33.27
CA ALA A 90 -1.49 5.89 -33.41
C ALA A 90 -2.93 6.33 -33.15
N LEU A 91 -3.15 7.20 -32.16
CA LEU A 91 -4.48 7.76 -31.87
C LEU A 91 -5.00 8.63 -33.01
N ARG A 92 -4.14 9.50 -33.57
CA ARG A 92 -4.51 10.32 -34.75
C ARG A 92 -4.87 9.44 -35.94
N GLN A 93 -4.06 8.45 -36.27
CA GLN A 93 -4.34 7.51 -37.35
C GLN A 93 -5.65 6.72 -37.11
N ALA A 94 -5.94 6.34 -35.86
CA ALA A 94 -7.19 5.68 -35.52
C ALA A 94 -8.40 6.60 -35.77
N LEU A 95 -8.30 7.90 -35.45
CA LEU A 95 -9.34 8.89 -35.70
C LEU A 95 -9.49 9.21 -37.20
N ASP A 96 -8.38 9.39 -37.91
CA ASP A 96 -8.36 9.72 -39.35
C ASP A 96 -8.81 8.52 -40.21
N GLY A 97 -8.42 7.31 -39.83
CA GLY A 97 -8.92 6.07 -40.42
C GLY A 97 -10.41 5.85 -40.21
N THR A 98 -11.01 6.53 -39.22
CA THR A 98 -12.47 6.58 -39.03
C THR A 98 -13.11 7.58 -40.00
N ALA A 99 -12.46 8.71 -40.28
CA ALA A 99 -12.96 9.73 -41.21
C ALA A 99 -12.99 9.25 -42.68
N LEU A 100 -12.10 8.32 -43.04
CA LEU A 100 -12.08 7.68 -44.37
C LEU A 100 -12.98 6.43 -44.46
N GLY A 101 -13.60 6.00 -43.35
CA GLY A 101 -14.35 4.74 -43.24
C GLY A 101 -15.85 4.82 -43.55
N THR A 102 -16.43 6.00 -43.78
CA THR A 102 -17.89 6.16 -44.01
C THR A 102 -18.29 6.08 -45.49
N THR A 103 -17.50 5.43 -46.34
CA THR A 103 -17.91 5.13 -47.72
C THR A 103 -17.37 3.78 -48.17
N ALA A 104 -18.10 2.71 -47.82
CA ALA A 104 -18.40 1.58 -48.71
C ALA A 104 -19.28 0.54 -47.98
N LEU A 105 -20.58 0.57 -48.25
CA LEU A 105 -21.46 -0.59 -48.16
C LEU A 105 -21.39 -1.37 -49.48
N SER A 106 -20.92 -2.62 -49.42
CA SER A 106 -21.41 -3.74 -50.25
C SER A 106 -20.70 -5.02 -49.79
N THR A 107 -21.43 -5.87 -49.07
CA THR A 107 -22.10 -7.08 -49.60
C THR A 107 -21.13 -8.25 -49.70
N THR A 108 -21.29 -9.25 -48.84
CA THR A 108 -21.67 -10.62 -49.24
C THR A 108 -22.01 -11.44 -48.01
N GLU A 109 -23.27 -11.89 -48.00
CA GLU A 109 -23.88 -12.84 -47.09
C GLU A 109 -23.75 -14.27 -47.69
N SER A 110 -24.04 -15.29 -46.87
CA SER A 110 -24.15 -16.74 -47.18
C SER A 110 -22.85 -17.55 -46.97
N LYS A 111 -22.81 -18.73 -46.33
CA LYS A 111 -23.86 -19.72 -46.03
C LYS A 111 -23.35 -20.72 -44.97
N ALA A 112 -24.26 -21.22 -44.13
CA ALA A 112 -24.06 -22.37 -43.24
C ALA A 112 -23.93 -23.69 -44.03
N VAL A 113 -23.12 -24.64 -43.52
CA VAL A 113 -23.33 -26.10 -43.65
C VAL A 113 -22.75 -26.78 -42.40
N ALA A 114 -23.56 -27.64 -41.79
CA ALA A 114 -23.24 -28.54 -40.70
C ALA A 114 -22.33 -29.69 -41.18
N ASP A 115 -21.65 -30.37 -40.27
CA ASP A 115 -21.77 -31.84 -40.19
C ASP A 115 -21.17 -32.34 -38.87
N GLU A 116 -21.96 -33.20 -38.23
CA GLU A 116 -21.62 -34.10 -37.14
C GLU A 116 -20.65 -35.18 -37.65
N GLU A 117 -19.71 -35.62 -36.82
CA GLU A 117 -19.46 -37.06 -36.74
C GLU A 117 -19.00 -37.47 -35.33
N GLU A 118 -19.82 -38.36 -34.78
CA GLU A 118 -19.73 -39.12 -33.55
C GLU A 118 -19.00 -40.44 -33.85
N LEU A 119 -18.06 -40.88 -32.99
CA LEU A 119 -17.97 -42.26 -32.42
C LEU A 119 -16.59 -42.52 -31.79
N THR A 120 -16.57 -42.85 -30.50
CA THR A 120 -16.47 -44.27 -30.06
C THR A 120 -16.43 -44.34 -28.52
N ALA A 121 -17.40 -45.09 -27.99
CA ALA A 121 -17.53 -45.45 -26.59
C ALA A 121 -16.70 -46.70 -26.24
N THR A 122 -16.36 -46.87 -24.97
CA THR A 122 -16.60 -48.18 -24.30
C THR A 122 -17.04 -47.98 -22.83
N PRO A 123 -17.95 -48.82 -22.31
CA PRO A 123 -18.50 -48.70 -20.96
C PRO A 123 -17.99 -49.81 -20.02
N HIS A 124 -17.92 -49.53 -18.72
CA HIS A 124 -17.95 -50.59 -17.70
C HIS A 124 -19.03 -50.36 -16.65
N ARG A 125 -19.58 -51.50 -16.24
CA ARG A 125 -20.98 -51.74 -15.90
C ARG A 125 -21.06 -52.18 -14.45
N ARG A 126 -21.92 -51.50 -13.70
CA ARG A 126 -22.79 -51.96 -12.59
C ARG A 126 -22.22 -52.99 -11.59
N SER A 127 -22.38 -52.71 -10.30
CA SER A 127 -23.50 -53.29 -9.52
C SER A 127 -23.59 -52.71 -8.10
N ARG A 128 -24.84 -52.49 -7.67
CA ARG A 128 -25.28 -52.19 -6.30
C ARG A 128 -25.33 -53.49 -5.45
N TRP A 129 -25.88 -53.34 -4.23
CA TRP A 129 -26.30 -54.33 -3.21
C TRP A 129 -25.23 -54.61 -2.13
N VAL A 130 -25.47 -54.58 -0.81
CA VAL A 130 -26.61 -54.29 0.08
C VAL A 130 -26.04 -54.04 1.51
N LEU A 131 -26.88 -53.45 2.36
CA LEU A 131 -26.74 -52.97 3.74
C LEU A 131 -26.13 -53.92 4.81
N LEU A 132 -25.47 -53.24 5.79
CA LEU A 132 -25.25 -53.50 7.24
C LEU A 132 -26.21 -54.49 7.95
N PRO A 133 -25.88 -55.08 9.14
CA PRO A 133 -25.14 -54.43 10.25
C PRO A 133 -24.21 -55.33 11.12
N MET A 134 -23.18 -54.74 11.73
CA MET A 134 -22.61 -55.32 12.96
C MET A 134 -21.95 -54.25 13.85
N ALA A 135 -22.78 -53.37 14.40
CA ALA A 135 -22.47 -52.66 15.64
C ALA A 135 -22.74 -53.63 16.81
N ALA A 136 -21.71 -54.30 17.31
CA ALA A 136 -21.61 -54.85 18.67
C ALA A 136 -20.39 -55.79 18.81
N LEU A 137 -19.14 -55.32 18.63
CA LEU A 137 -17.99 -56.05 19.20
C LEU A 137 -16.66 -55.25 19.28
N LEU A 138 -16.70 -53.92 19.43
CA LEU A 138 -15.49 -53.09 19.61
C LEU A 138 -15.56 -52.13 20.81
N ILE A 139 -16.34 -52.48 21.85
CA ILE A 139 -16.39 -51.69 23.10
C ILE A 139 -15.83 -52.47 24.31
N VAL A 140 -15.50 -53.77 24.19
CA VAL A 140 -14.96 -54.55 25.33
C VAL A 140 -13.44 -54.75 25.27
N ALA A 141 -12.77 -54.51 24.13
CA ALA A 141 -11.30 -54.69 24.02
C ALA A 141 -10.47 -53.43 24.35
N ALA A 142 -11.08 -52.24 24.43
CA ALA A 142 -10.37 -50.99 24.77
C ALA A 142 -10.28 -50.71 26.28
N GLY A 143 -11.00 -51.47 27.12
CA GLY A 143 -11.08 -51.23 28.57
C GLY A 143 -10.02 -51.93 29.42
N LEU A 144 -9.20 -52.83 28.87
CA LEU A 144 -8.30 -53.69 29.65
C LEU A 144 -6.80 -53.57 29.31
N LEU A 145 -6.39 -52.64 28.42
CA LEU A 145 -4.98 -52.27 28.23
C LEU A 145 -4.60 -50.86 28.70
N ALA A 146 -5.55 -50.09 29.25
CA ALA A 146 -5.28 -48.73 29.78
C ALA A 146 -5.03 -48.73 31.30
N ARG A 147 -4.38 -49.76 31.86
CA ARG A 147 -4.08 -49.83 33.31
C ARG A 147 -2.61 -49.93 33.70
N PHE A 148 -1.67 -49.90 32.77
CA PHE A 148 -0.24 -49.87 33.11
C PHE A 148 0.58 -49.15 32.03
N GLN A 149 0.28 -47.89 31.77
CA GLN A 149 1.22 -47.02 31.08
C GLN A 149 1.79 -46.05 32.14
N PRO A 150 3.09 -46.15 32.49
CA PRO A 150 3.69 -45.26 33.45
C PRO A 150 3.58 -43.83 32.92
N TRP A 151 2.92 -42.99 33.71
CA TRP A 151 2.83 -41.56 33.50
C TRP A 151 4.25 -41.01 33.59
N HIS A 152 4.92 -40.87 32.45
CA HIS A 152 5.96 -39.87 32.37
C HIS A 152 5.26 -38.55 32.65
N GLN A 153 5.60 -37.91 33.76
CA GLN A 153 5.28 -36.51 33.97
C GLN A 153 5.86 -35.77 32.77
N ALA A 154 5.01 -35.44 31.79
CA ALA A 154 5.33 -34.42 30.85
C ALA A 154 5.46 -33.16 31.70
N THR A 155 6.70 -32.76 32.00
CA THR A 155 6.99 -31.40 32.42
C THR A 155 6.37 -30.54 31.33
N THR A 156 5.26 -29.88 31.65
CA THR A 156 4.75 -28.81 30.82
C THR A 156 5.95 -27.88 30.58
N PRO A 157 6.35 -27.62 29.33
CA PRO A 157 7.35 -26.59 29.11
C PRO A 157 6.84 -25.33 29.83
N PRO A 158 7.71 -24.59 30.54
CA PRO A 158 7.28 -23.34 31.15
C PRO A 158 6.58 -22.51 30.06
N PRO A 159 5.48 -21.81 30.39
CA PRO A 159 4.84 -20.92 29.41
C PRO A 159 5.94 -20.04 28.80
N PRO A 160 5.96 -19.85 27.46
CA PRO A 160 6.94 -18.99 26.84
C PRO A 160 6.94 -17.67 27.59
N ALA A 161 8.13 -17.20 27.98
CA ALA A 161 8.27 -15.95 28.71
C ALA A 161 7.43 -14.88 27.99
N SER A 162 6.48 -14.28 28.70
CA SER A 162 5.66 -13.22 28.14
C SER A 162 6.57 -12.15 27.55
N PRO A 163 6.30 -11.67 26.34
CA PRO A 163 7.15 -10.67 25.71
C PRO A 163 7.23 -9.43 26.60
N GLU A 164 8.44 -8.93 26.81
CA GLU A 164 8.68 -7.67 27.50
C GLU A 164 8.31 -6.53 26.55
N VAL A 165 7.57 -5.53 27.05
CA VAL A 165 7.14 -4.39 26.23
C VAL A 165 7.83 -3.14 26.73
N LEU A 166 8.75 -2.63 25.92
CA LEU A 166 9.35 -1.32 26.10
C LEU A 166 8.44 -0.26 25.46
N VAL A 167 8.23 0.84 26.16
CA VAL A 167 7.45 1.97 25.66
C VAL A 167 8.33 3.20 25.70
N PHE A 168 8.69 3.69 24.52
CA PHE A 168 9.47 4.90 24.34
C PHE A 168 8.49 6.05 24.13
N SER A 169 8.59 7.08 24.96
CA SER A 169 7.78 8.29 24.89
C SER A 169 8.62 9.46 24.42
N GLY A 170 8.11 10.21 23.45
CA GLY A 170 8.76 11.42 22.93
C GLY A 170 10.11 11.17 22.22
N PRO A 171 10.60 12.16 21.44
CA PRO A 171 11.85 12.03 20.70
C PRO A 171 13.08 12.66 21.39
N ALA A 172 14.29 12.21 21.02
CA ALA A 172 15.56 12.70 21.52
C ALA A 172 16.27 13.62 20.51
N GLN A 173 16.49 14.85 20.96
CA GLN A 173 17.30 15.94 20.39
C GLN A 173 16.83 16.66 19.13
N THR A 174 16.28 15.99 18.11
CA THR A 174 15.39 16.69 17.15
C THR A 174 13.97 16.51 17.67
N ALA A 175 13.66 17.22 18.76
CA ALA A 175 12.31 17.37 19.29
C ALA A 175 11.37 17.51 18.10
N ASP A 176 10.28 16.76 18.15
CA ASP A 176 9.38 16.66 17.03
C ASP A 176 9.11 18.02 16.42
N THR A 177 9.44 18.14 15.15
CA THR A 177 9.44 19.43 14.49
C THR A 177 8.49 19.39 13.33
N TRP A 178 7.72 20.47 13.25
CA TRP A 178 7.01 20.81 12.05
C TRP A 178 7.98 21.47 11.08
N LEU A 179 7.97 20.99 9.84
CA LEU A 179 8.63 21.64 8.73
C LEU A 179 7.57 22.30 7.87
N ASP A 180 7.48 23.61 8.01
CA ASP A 180 6.65 24.48 7.18
C ASP A 180 7.39 24.74 5.85
N PRO A 181 6.76 24.53 4.69
CA PRO A 181 7.36 24.84 3.40
C PRO A 181 7.76 26.31 3.23
N ASP A 182 7.10 27.24 3.92
CA ASP A 182 7.37 28.67 3.86
C ASP A 182 8.52 29.09 4.78
N VAL A 183 8.76 28.36 5.88
CA VAL A 183 9.80 28.70 6.88
C VAL A 183 10.50 27.43 7.42
N PRO A 184 11.30 26.72 6.58
CA PRO A 184 11.80 25.36 6.88
C PRO A 184 12.89 25.27 7.95
N ASP A 185 13.42 26.40 8.39
CA ASP A 185 14.39 26.56 9.48
C ASP A 185 13.74 26.82 10.84
N SER A 186 12.42 27.00 10.88
CA SER A 186 11.68 27.16 12.13
C SER A 186 11.57 25.83 12.89
N VAL A 187 12.02 25.82 14.14
CA VAL A 187 11.86 24.68 15.05
C VAL A 187 10.60 24.87 15.86
N TRP A 188 9.68 23.91 15.76
CA TRP A 188 8.39 23.94 16.47
C TRP A 188 8.37 23.00 17.68
N GLY A 189 9.53 22.63 18.22
CA GLY A 189 9.69 21.73 19.36
C GLY A 189 9.18 22.27 20.71
N GLN A 190 8.40 23.36 20.73
CA GLN A 190 7.64 23.82 21.90
C GLN A 190 6.12 23.87 21.62
N ALA A 191 5.67 23.28 20.52
CA ALA A 191 4.27 23.24 20.16
C ALA A 191 3.64 21.91 20.56
N ASP A 192 2.49 21.95 21.23
CA ASP A 192 1.76 20.74 21.60
C ASP A 192 1.10 20.07 20.39
N LEU A 193 0.83 20.83 19.33
CA LEU A 193 0.12 20.39 18.14
C LEU A 193 0.81 20.93 16.89
N VAL A 194 0.93 20.07 15.88
CA VAL A 194 1.44 20.43 14.56
C VAL A 194 0.40 20.17 13.49
N HIS A 195 0.38 21.07 12.54
CA HIS A 195 -0.52 21.02 11.41
C HIS A 195 0.02 20.06 10.34
N LEU A 196 -0.87 19.24 9.79
CA LEU A 196 -0.60 18.31 8.72
C LEU A 196 -1.60 18.59 7.58
N GLN A 197 -1.15 19.35 6.58
CA GLN A 197 -1.94 19.74 5.40
C GLN A 197 -1.51 19.04 4.10
N GLY A 198 -2.47 18.95 3.19
CA GLY A 198 -2.37 18.30 1.88
C GLY A 198 -1.31 18.87 0.90
N PRO A 199 -1.27 18.32 -0.32
CA PRO A 199 -0.02 18.08 -1.04
C PRO A 199 0.59 19.29 -1.74
N LEU A 200 -0.11 20.42 -1.82
CA LEU A 200 0.42 21.62 -2.47
C LEU A 200 1.47 22.34 -1.60
N THR A 201 1.37 22.18 -0.29
CA THR A 201 2.30 22.71 0.73
C THR A 201 2.42 21.65 1.83
N PRO A 202 3.06 20.50 1.56
CA PRO A 202 2.98 19.36 2.46
C PRO A 202 3.80 19.64 3.71
N ASP A 203 3.08 19.95 4.79
CA ASP A 203 3.62 19.97 6.14
C ASP A 203 4.29 18.63 6.44
N ARG A 204 5.46 18.67 7.08
CA ARG A 204 6.18 17.46 7.50
C ARG A 204 6.36 17.44 9.00
N VAL A 205 6.13 16.27 9.60
CA VAL A 205 6.39 16.03 11.02
C VAL A 205 7.57 15.10 11.14
N LEU A 206 8.67 15.56 11.75
CA LEU A 206 9.83 14.74 12.06
C LEU A 206 9.74 14.19 13.48
N LEU A 207 10.03 12.91 13.67
CA LEU A 207 10.05 12.25 14.98
C LEU A 207 11.30 11.36 15.09
N ARG A 208 12.02 11.40 16.20
CA ARG A 208 13.17 10.50 16.44
C ARG A 208 13.22 10.00 17.89
N PHE A 209 12.94 8.73 18.13
CA PHE A 209 12.98 8.16 19.48
C PHE A 209 14.41 7.78 19.88
N ASP A 210 14.78 8.00 21.15
CA ASP A 210 15.99 7.40 21.71
C ASP A 210 15.73 5.90 21.95
N LEU A 211 16.56 5.07 21.34
CA LEU A 211 16.48 3.61 21.46
C LEU A 211 17.62 3.07 22.34
N SER A 212 18.29 3.91 23.12
CA SER A 212 19.39 3.51 24.01
C SER A 212 18.98 2.45 25.05
N GLU A 213 17.71 2.41 25.43
CA GLU A 213 17.17 1.38 26.35
C GLU A 213 16.82 0.05 25.64
N LEU A 214 16.84 -0.01 24.30
CA LEU A 214 16.61 -1.25 23.56
C LEU A 214 17.85 -2.15 23.64
N PRO A 215 17.79 -3.36 24.24
CA PRO A 215 18.97 -4.20 24.36
C PRO A 215 19.45 -4.67 22.97
N PRO A 216 20.77 -4.66 22.69
CA PRO A 216 21.29 -4.99 21.36
C PRO A 216 20.99 -6.43 20.94
N ASP A 217 20.95 -7.37 21.89
CA ASP A 217 20.72 -8.80 21.63
C ASP A 217 19.24 -9.23 21.78
N ALA A 218 18.34 -8.30 22.12
CA ALA A 218 16.93 -8.62 22.27
C ALA A 218 16.26 -8.82 20.91
N LYS A 219 15.39 -9.83 20.78
CA LYS A 219 14.64 -10.04 19.55
C LYS A 219 13.42 -9.13 19.52
N VAL A 220 13.41 -8.12 18.65
CA VAL A 220 12.23 -7.28 18.42
C VAL A 220 11.11 -8.09 17.75
N LEU A 221 10.00 -8.29 18.46
CA LEU A 221 8.83 -9.03 17.97
C LEU A 221 7.89 -8.12 17.19
N THR A 222 7.53 -6.97 17.77
CA THR A 222 6.68 -5.96 17.15
C THR A 222 7.13 -4.56 17.56
N ALA A 223 7.03 -3.58 16.67
CA ALA A 223 7.17 -2.17 16.99
C ALA A 223 6.00 -1.37 16.38
N THR A 224 5.41 -0.48 17.17
CA THR A 224 4.26 0.33 16.74
C THR A 224 4.45 1.77 17.17
N LEU A 225 4.51 2.67 16.19
CA LEU A 225 4.45 4.11 16.40
C LEU A 225 2.98 4.53 16.52
N THR A 226 2.65 5.31 17.54
CA THR A 226 1.29 5.84 17.76
C THR A 226 1.34 7.36 17.90
N LEU A 227 0.47 8.04 17.14
CA LEU A 227 0.26 9.48 17.19
C LEU A 227 -1.22 9.76 17.48
N GLN A 228 -1.53 10.82 18.20
CA GLN A 228 -2.91 11.32 18.24
C GLN A 228 -3.12 12.34 17.13
N VAL A 229 -4.25 12.20 16.42
CA VAL A 229 -4.68 13.16 15.41
C VAL A 229 -6.06 13.72 15.74
N THR A 230 -6.29 14.98 15.39
CA THR A 230 -7.60 15.63 15.47
C THR A 230 -7.81 16.52 14.25
N LEU A 231 -8.94 16.38 13.59
CA LEU A 231 -9.36 17.21 12.48
C LEU A 231 -9.68 18.63 12.96
N TRP A 232 -9.24 19.61 12.19
CA TRP A 232 -9.66 20.99 12.31
C TRP A 232 -10.86 21.24 11.38
N GLY A 233 -11.99 21.64 11.97
CA GLY A 233 -13.24 21.88 11.25
C GLY A 233 -14.24 20.73 11.40
N GLU A 234 -15.39 20.88 10.72
CA GLU A 234 -16.53 19.96 10.84
C GLU A 234 -16.58 18.90 9.72
N GLU A 235 -15.88 19.14 8.60
CA GLU A 235 -15.87 18.26 7.43
C GLU A 235 -14.55 17.52 7.31
N SER A 236 -14.61 16.19 7.30
CA SER A 236 -13.46 15.33 7.01
C SER A 236 -13.40 15.07 5.51
N PHE A 237 -12.26 15.34 4.89
CA PHE A 237 -12.00 14.92 3.51
C PHE A 237 -11.14 13.65 3.49
N PRO A 238 -11.17 12.89 2.38
CA PRO A 238 -10.25 11.77 2.20
C PRO A 238 -8.80 12.24 2.28
N GLY A 239 -7.99 11.49 3.02
CA GLY A 239 -6.56 11.70 3.13
C GLY A 239 -5.92 10.62 3.98
N ALA A 240 -4.62 10.42 3.80
CA ALA A 240 -3.84 9.49 4.59
C ALA A 240 -2.53 10.15 5.02
N ALA A 241 -2.07 9.79 6.22
CA ALA A 241 -0.72 10.10 6.64
C ALA A 241 0.20 8.98 6.18
N VAL A 242 1.33 9.37 5.58
CA VAL A 242 2.34 8.47 5.06
C VAL A 242 3.60 8.64 5.88
N LEU A 243 4.13 7.52 6.37
CA LEU A 243 5.33 7.45 7.18
C LEU A 243 6.51 7.03 6.29
N TYR A 244 7.62 7.75 6.39
CA TYR A 244 8.87 7.43 5.70
C TYR A 244 10.03 7.38 6.69
N ARG A 245 11.10 6.69 6.27
CA ARG A 245 12.36 6.60 7.01
C ARG A 245 13.24 7.81 6.69
N VAL A 246 13.82 8.41 7.72
CA VAL A 246 14.83 9.46 7.55
C VAL A 246 16.21 8.82 7.30
N LEU A 247 16.95 9.37 6.32
CA LEU A 247 18.27 8.92 5.88
C LEU A 247 19.40 9.78 6.44
N THR A 248 19.16 11.08 6.64
CA THR A 248 20.15 12.04 7.15
C THR A 248 19.54 12.85 8.31
N PRO A 249 20.28 13.08 9.41
CA PRO A 249 19.77 13.90 10.50
C PRO A 249 19.42 15.33 10.04
N TRP A 250 18.35 15.86 10.60
CA TRP A 250 17.94 17.24 10.38
C TRP A 250 18.70 18.20 11.30
N ASP A 251 19.09 19.36 10.77
CA ASP A 251 19.73 20.46 11.51
C ASP A 251 19.12 21.80 11.08
N SER A 252 18.48 22.49 12.03
CA SER A 252 17.83 23.79 11.79
C SER A 252 18.80 24.89 11.37
N ALA A 253 20.06 24.84 11.80
CA ALA A 253 21.07 25.84 11.44
C ALA A 253 21.46 25.78 9.95
N THR A 254 21.08 24.70 9.27
CA THR A 254 21.46 24.41 7.89
C THR A 254 20.29 24.36 6.94
N ALA A 255 19.05 24.33 7.46
CA ALA A 255 17.84 24.43 6.67
C ALA A 255 17.73 25.85 6.07
N SER A 256 17.38 25.95 4.79
CA SER A 256 17.14 27.24 4.14
C SER A 256 16.03 27.12 3.10
N TYR A 257 15.20 28.16 2.97
CA TYR A 257 14.12 28.22 1.98
C TYR A 257 14.59 28.05 0.52
N ASN A 258 15.87 28.32 0.24
CA ASN A 258 16.43 28.25 -1.12
C ASN A 258 16.92 26.85 -1.52
N SER A 259 16.86 25.88 -0.61
CA SER A 259 17.33 24.54 -0.87
C SER A 259 16.18 23.65 -1.38
N PRO A 260 16.33 22.90 -2.50
CA PRO A 260 15.26 22.06 -3.03
C PRO A 260 14.91 20.90 -2.08
N TRP A 261 13.63 20.73 -1.75
CA TRP A 261 13.07 19.68 -0.87
C TRP A 261 13.32 18.21 -1.28
N MET A 262 13.94 17.99 -2.44
CA MET A 262 14.14 16.67 -3.06
C MET A 262 15.63 16.28 -3.15
N GLN A 263 16.55 17.10 -2.63
CA GLN A 263 17.99 16.82 -2.69
C GLN A 263 18.47 16.18 -1.37
N PRO A 264 19.20 15.05 -1.42
CA PRO A 264 19.84 14.47 -0.24
C PRO A 264 20.81 15.45 0.44
N GLY A 265 20.66 15.64 1.75
CA GLY A 265 21.54 16.46 2.59
C GLY A 265 21.24 17.97 2.57
N LEU A 266 21.30 18.58 3.76
CA LEU A 266 21.33 20.03 4.09
C LEU A 266 20.39 20.93 3.27
N ALA A 267 19.20 20.43 2.96
CA ALA A 267 18.18 21.15 2.25
C ALA A 267 16.82 20.81 2.85
N ALA A 268 16.27 21.74 3.64
CA ALA A 268 14.83 21.89 3.91
C ALA A 268 13.98 20.63 3.70
N GLY A 269 13.92 19.76 4.71
CA GLY A 269 12.94 18.68 4.73
C GLY A 269 13.44 17.27 4.46
N VAL A 270 14.66 16.97 4.90
CA VAL A 270 15.18 15.63 5.19
C VAL A 270 15.31 14.70 3.99
N ASP A 271 16.51 14.16 3.82
CA ASP A 271 16.73 13.01 2.95
C ASP A 271 15.94 11.84 3.54
N TYR A 272 14.80 11.47 2.95
CA TYR A 272 13.99 10.34 3.39
C TYR A 272 13.86 9.32 2.26
N ASP A 273 13.69 8.06 2.65
CA ASP A 273 13.46 6.99 1.69
C ASP A 273 12.11 7.20 0.99
N ALA A 274 12.11 7.34 -0.33
CA ALA A 274 10.88 7.54 -1.10
C ALA A 274 9.91 6.34 -1.00
N THR A 275 10.37 5.20 -0.48
CA THR A 275 9.53 4.03 -0.18
C THR A 275 8.77 4.27 1.13
N PRO A 276 7.42 4.34 1.11
CA PRO A 276 6.65 4.45 2.34
C PRO A 276 6.88 3.25 3.26
N LEU A 277 7.08 3.51 4.55
CA LEU A 277 7.07 2.48 5.58
C LEU A 277 5.65 2.02 5.87
N ALA A 278 4.71 2.98 5.94
CA ALA A 278 3.31 2.71 6.22
C ALA A 278 2.42 3.87 5.77
N ILE A 279 1.17 3.56 5.43
CA ILE A 279 0.14 4.53 5.05
C ILE A 279 -1.06 4.30 5.97
N GLN A 280 -1.55 5.34 6.61
CA GLN A 280 -2.70 5.27 7.50
C GLN A 280 -3.78 6.27 7.10
N PRO A 281 -5.01 5.80 6.75
CA PRO A 281 -6.13 6.69 6.51
C PRO A 281 -6.42 7.55 7.74
N LEU A 282 -6.60 8.85 7.53
CA LEU A 282 -6.88 9.76 8.62
C LEU A 282 -8.36 9.69 9.01
N LYS A 283 -8.59 9.75 10.31
CA LYS A 283 -9.91 9.82 10.93
C LYS A 283 -10.09 11.22 11.53
N PRO A 284 -11.34 11.66 11.78
CA PRO A 284 -11.57 12.97 12.40
C PRO A 284 -10.91 13.13 13.76
N LYS A 285 -10.74 12.05 14.53
CA LYS A 285 -10.04 12.08 15.81
C LYS A 285 -9.58 10.68 16.21
N GLY A 286 -8.46 10.61 16.93
CA GLY A 286 -8.03 9.43 17.66
C GLY A 286 -6.62 8.98 17.30
N PRO A 287 -6.24 7.76 17.72
CA PRO A 287 -4.90 7.28 17.51
C PRO A 287 -4.69 6.83 16.06
N LEU A 288 -3.51 7.15 15.55
CA LEU A 288 -2.96 6.70 14.29
C LEU A 288 -1.80 5.75 14.59
N HIS A 289 -1.88 4.52 14.09
CA HIS A 289 -0.91 3.47 14.40
C HIS A 289 -0.12 3.08 13.15
N PHE A 290 1.21 3.11 13.25
CA PHE A 290 2.10 2.66 12.19
C PHE A 290 2.91 1.45 12.66
N GLU A 291 2.90 0.39 11.85
CA GLU A 291 3.72 -0.80 12.05
C GLU A 291 5.13 -0.50 11.54
N VAL A 292 6.13 -0.56 12.42
CA VAL A 292 7.53 -0.17 12.13
C VAL A 292 8.54 -1.19 12.64
N THR A 293 8.11 -2.44 12.84
CA THR A 293 8.92 -3.54 13.40
C THR A 293 10.20 -3.73 12.61
N GLN A 294 10.11 -3.75 11.28
CA GLN A 294 11.27 -4.00 10.44
C GLN A 294 12.28 -2.85 10.54
N THR A 295 11.82 -1.59 10.47
CA THR A 295 12.67 -0.42 10.63
C THR A 295 13.43 -0.42 11.95
N VAL A 296 12.76 -0.75 13.05
CA VAL A 296 13.39 -0.84 14.38
C VAL A 296 14.43 -1.96 14.42
N ARG A 297 14.17 -3.12 13.80
CA ARG A 297 15.16 -4.21 13.68
C ARG A 297 16.37 -3.78 12.87
N ASP A 298 16.16 -3.05 11.77
CA ASP A 298 17.24 -2.58 10.91
C ASP A 298 18.13 -1.55 11.62
N TRP A 299 17.54 -0.69 12.46
CA TRP A 299 18.28 0.19 13.36
C TRP A 299 19.05 -0.58 14.43
N GLN A 300 18.41 -1.55 15.08
CA GLN A 300 19.04 -2.35 16.13
C GLN A 300 20.26 -3.14 15.61
N HIS A 301 20.15 -3.72 14.42
CA HIS A 301 21.24 -4.48 13.80
C HIS A 301 22.27 -3.59 13.08
N GLY A 302 22.11 -2.27 13.10
CA GLY A 302 23.01 -1.33 12.44
C GLY A 302 23.01 -1.44 10.92
N ALA A 303 21.95 -2.00 10.32
CA ALA A 303 21.77 -1.96 8.87
C ALA A 303 21.64 -0.51 8.39
N TRP A 304 20.98 0.33 9.20
CA TRP A 304 20.85 1.77 9.01
C TRP A 304 21.00 2.53 10.32
N ALA A 305 21.41 3.80 10.25
CA ALA A 305 21.39 4.69 11.40
C ALA A 305 19.93 5.04 11.81
N ASN A 306 19.69 5.18 13.11
CA ASN A 306 18.42 5.69 13.63
C ASN A 306 18.38 7.23 13.50
N GLU A 307 17.92 7.70 12.34
CA GLU A 307 17.68 9.12 12.09
C GLU A 307 16.20 9.52 12.22
N GLY A 308 15.34 8.57 12.60
CA GLY A 308 13.93 8.81 12.87
C GLY A 308 13.00 8.63 11.66
N PHE A 309 11.84 9.27 11.77
CA PHE A 309 10.71 9.18 10.88
C PHE A 309 10.28 10.56 10.38
N VAL A 310 9.73 10.60 9.17
CA VAL A 310 8.99 11.76 8.66
C VAL A 310 7.58 11.34 8.28
N ILE A 311 6.60 12.16 8.65
CA ILE A 311 5.18 11.94 8.34
C ILE A 311 4.69 13.11 7.50
N MET A 312 3.96 12.79 6.43
CA MET A 312 3.36 13.76 5.51
C MET A 312 1.99 13.29 5.06
N MET A 313 1.16 14.19 4.54
CA MET A 313 -0.06 13.80 3.82
C MET A 313 0.28 13.04 2.53
N SER A 314 -0.57 12.09 2.14
CA SER A 314 -0.49 11.43 0.84
C SER A 314 -0.78 12.41 -0.30
N GLU A 315 -0.19 12.17 -1.48
CA GLU A 315 -0.35 13.05 -2.66
C GLU A 315 -1.79 13.17 -3.15
N ASP A 316 -2.63 12.18 -2.87
CA ASP A 316 -4.07 12.15 -3.20
C ASP A 316 -4.95 12.81 -2.12
N SER A 317 -4.35 13.35 -1.06
CA SER A 317 -5.10 14.00 0.01
C SER A 317 -5.71 15.32 -0.42
N HIS A 318 -6.93 15.58 0.04
CA HIS A 318 -7.62 16.83 -0.29
C HIS A 318 -6.97 18.02 0.44
N ASN A 319 -6.56 19.06 -0.30
CA ASN A 319 -5.86 20.22 0.26
C ASN A 319 -6.69 21.09 1.23
N MET A 320 -7.96 20.75 1.43
CA MET A 320 -8.90 21.44 2.33
C MET A 320 -9.04 20.74 3.68
N ALA A 321 -8.42 19.57 3.86
CA ALA A 321 -8.41 18.92 5.16
C ALA A 321 -7.14 19.26 5.93
N HIS A 322 -7.36 19.52 7.21
CA HIS A 322 -6.39 20.06 8.13
C HIS A 322 -6.40 19.17 9.37
N TRP A 323 -5.33 18.40 9.58
CA TRP A 323 -5.21 17.58 10.77
C TRP A 323 -4.16 18.15 11.69
N TRP A 324 -4.46 18.16 12.98
CA TRP A 324 -3.50 18.45 14.03
C TRP A 324 -2.98 17.15 14.61
N VAL A 325 -1.67 17.00 14.64
CA VAL A 325 -0.94 15.88 15.21
C VAL A 325 -0.38 16.33 16.55
N SER A 326 -0.61 15.54 17.59
CA SER A 326 -0.04 15.78 18.90
C SER A 326 1.46 15.51 18.93
N LEU A 327 2.19 16.42 19.58
CA LEU A 327 3.63 16.37 19.77
C LEU A 327 4.02 16.00 21.20
N SER A 328 5.32 15.88 21.45
CA SER A 328 5.93 15.48 22.71
C SER A 328 5.70 16.48 23.85
N GLU A 329 5.44 17.74 23.51
CA GLU A 329 5.12 18.81 24.45
C GLU A 329 3.67 18.74 24.99
N GLN A 330 2.85 17.81 24.49
CA GLN A 330 1.52 17.57 25.04
C GLN A 330 1.56 17.33 26.55
N THR A 331 0.75 18.12 27.27
CA THR A 331 0.57 17.98 28.72
C THR A 331 -0.06 16.65 29.12
N ASP A 332 -0.90 16.07 28.26
CA ASP A 332 -1.43 14.72 28.44
C ASP A 332 -0.47 13.67 27.86
N ALA A 333 0.14 12.86 28.73
CA ALA A 333 1.05 11.80 28.34
C ALA A 333 0.40 10.73 27.43
N GLN A 334 -0.93 10.58 27.45
CA GLN A 334 -1.65 9.68 26.53
C GLN A 334 -1.76 10.27 25.11
N ALA A 335 -1.57 11.58 24.98
CA ALA A 335 -1.61 12.28 23.69
C ALA A 335 -0.25 12.36 23.00
N GLN A 336 0.84 12.19 23.76
CA GLN A 336 2.21 12.24 23.23
C GLN A 336 2.48 11.13 22.21
N PRO A 337 3.35 11.38 21.21
CA PRO A 337 3.90 10.34 20.35
C PRO A 337 4.57 9.23 21.16
N THR A 338 4.22 7.98 20.84
CA THR A 338 4.84 6.81 21.49
C THR A 338 5.31 5.78 20.48
N LEU A 339 6.44 5.15 20.77
CA LEU A 339 6.94 3.99 20.06
C LEU A 339 6.95 2.80 21.03
N ARG A 340 6.04 1.85 20.81
CA ARG A 340 5.91 0.64 21.64
C ARG A 340 6.64 -0.50 20.97
N ILE A 341 7.63 -1.10 21.64
CA ILE A 341 8.44 -2.20 21.13
C ILE A 341 8.26 -3.40 22.04
N ALA A 342 7.64 -4.47 21.52
CA ALA A 342 7.62 -5.76 22.19
C ALA A 342 8.87 -6.54 21.80
N ILE A 343 9.61 -7.00 22.80
CA ILE A 343 10.84 -7.75 22.65
C ILE A 343 10.73 -9.12 23.32
N GLN A 344 11.56 -10.04 22.85
CA GLN A 344 11.90 -11.24 23.59
C GLN A 344 13.32 -11.07 24.11
N ALA A 345 13.47 -11.04 25.43
CA ALA A 345 14.76 -10.95 26.09
C ALA A 345 15.67 -12.11 25.67
N PRO A 346 17.00 -11.90 25.61
CA PRO A 346 17.95 -12.97 25.36
C PRO A 346 17.82 -14.07 26.44
N PRO A 347 18.08 -15.34 26.06
CA PRO A 347 17.89 -16.50 26.94
C PRO A 347 18.83 -16.54 28.15
#